data_AF-A0A183A2Z7-F1
#
_entry.id   AF-A0A183A2Z7-F1
#
_cell.length_a   1.000
_cell.length_b   1.000
_cell.length_c   1.000
_cell.angle_alpha   90.00
_cell.angle_beta   90.00
_cell.angle_gamma   90.00
#
_symmetry.space_group_name_H-M   'P 1'
#
loop_
_entity.id
_entity.type
_entity.pdbx_description
1 polymer ?
#
loop_
_entity_poly.entity_id
_entity_poly.type
_entity_poly.pdbx_seq_one_letter_code
_entity_poly.pdbx_strand_id
1 'polypeptide(L)'
;MGAISLLSRTNSATIAGVYRSPGANIEEDEQLIRALDVLAQSQQKLVIAGDFNLPGLQWTTETCSESAPEEMFLEWIHSRAIL
;
A
#
# COMPACT_ATOMS: atom_id res chain seq x y z
N MET A 1 6.55 6.40 -5.34
CA MET A 1 6.56 6.01 -3.91
C MET A 1 7.88 6.46 -3.29
N GLY A 2 7.85 6.96 -2.06
CA GLY A 2 9.05 7.25 -1.27
C GLY A 2 8.90 6.66 0.13
N ALA A 3 9.98 6.24 0.77
CA ALA A 3 9.94 5.66 2.11
C ALA A 3 10.90 6.39 3.06
N ILE A 4 10.46 6.59 4.30
CA ILE A 4 11.24 7.20 5.37
C ILE A 4 11.24 6.22 6.55
N SER A 5 12.43 5.83 7.01
CA SER A 5 12.57 5.00 8.21
C SER A 5 12.81 5.87 9.44
N LEU A 6 11.97 5.71 10.44
CA LEU A 6 12.10 6.32 11.76
C LEU A 6 12.79 5.33 12.69
N LEU A 7 13.95 5.73 13.22
CA LEU A 7 14.75 4.93 14.14
C LEU A 7 14.74 5.57 15.52
N SER A 8 14.39 4.78 16.54
CA SER A 8 14.60 5.09 17.95
C SER A 8 15.55 4.05 18.55
N ARG A 9 16.04 4.28 19.78
CA ARG A 9 17.01 3.39 20.44
C ARG A 9 16.56 1.93 20.57
N THR A 10 15.26 1.67 20.59
CA THR A 10 14.70 0.32 20.83
C THR A 10 13.62 -0.08 19.82
N ASN A 11 13.32 0.78 18.84
CA ASN A 11 12.22 0.58 17.90
C ASN A 11 12.55 1.21 16.56
N SER A 12 12.29 0.50 15.48
CA SER A 12 12.25 1.02 14.13
C SER A 12 10.82 0.94 13.59
N ALA A 13 10.41 1.96 12.84
CA ALA A 13 9.20 1.93 12.03
C ALA A 13 9.49 2.60 10.70
N THR A 14 8.96 2.06 9.62
CA THR A 14 9.09 2.65 8.28
C THR A 14 7.75 3.21 7.86
N ILE A 15 7.76 4.44 7.33
CA ILE A 15 6.59 5.08 6.73
C ILE A 15 6.83 5.15 5.22
N ALA A 16 5.97 4.51 4.44
CA ALA A 16 5.96 4.58 2.99
C ALA A 16 4.89 5.56 2.53
N GLY A 17 5.31 6.62 1.84
CA GLY A 17 4.47 7.58 1.16
C GLY A 17 4.10 7.10 -0.24
N VAL A 18 2.80 6.96 -0.51
CA VAL A 18 2.27 6.53 -1.82
C VAL A 18 1.61 7.69 -2.56
N TYR A 19 1.85 7.74 -3.86
CA TYR A 19 1.05 8.50 -4.81
C TYR A 19 0.87 7.63 -6.06
N ARG A 20 -0.37 7.28 -6.39
CA ARG A 20 -0.77 6.59 -7.61
C ARG A 20 -1.53 7.58 -8.50
N SER A 21 -1.17 7.64 -9.78
CA SER A 21 -1.81 8.53 -10.76
C SER A 21 -3.27 8.10 -11.00
N PRO A 22 -4.22 9.05 -11.23
CA PRO A 22 -5.62 8.69 -11.53
C PRO A 22 -5.77 7.86 -12.80
N GLY A 23 -4.80 7.97 -13.72
CA GLY A 23 -4.75 7.22 -14.97
C GLY A 23 -3.71 6.11 -14.99
N ALA A 24 -3.24 5.65 -13.82
CA ALA A 24 -2.25 4.58 -13.77
C ALA A 24 -2.80 3.29 -14.41
N ASN A 25 -1.94 2.62 -15.19
CA ASN A 25 -2.27 1.35 -15.82
C ASN A 25 -1.94 0.16 -14.91
N ILE A 26 -2.29 -1.04 -15.37
CA ILE A 26 -2.12 -2.27 -14.60
C ILE A 26 -0.64 -2.57 -14.32
N GLU A 27 0.27 -2.30 -15.26
CA GLU A 27 1.70 -2.52 -15.06
C GLU A 27 2.28 -1.58 -13.99
N GLU A 28 1.85 -0.32 -13.95
CA GLU A 28 2.23 0.64 -12.91
C GLU A 28 1.73 0.22 -11.53
N ASP A 29 0.53 -0.35 -11.48
CA ASP A 29 -0.07 -0.87 -10.25
C ASP A 29 0.67 -2.09 -9.73
N GLU A 30 1.00 -3.03 -10.61
CA GLU A 30 1.84 -4.18 -10.25
C GLU A 30 3.22 -3.74 -9.75
N GLN A 31 3.84 -2.74 -10.38
CA GLN A 31 5.12 -2.20 -9.93
C GLN A 31 5.01 -1.57 -8.54
N LEU A 32 3.95 -0.81 -8.29
CA LEU A 32 3.70 -0.23 -6.97
C LEU A 32 3.49 -1.32 -5.91
N ILE A 33 2.66 -2.31 -6.18
CA ILE A 33 2.42 -3.44 -5.27
C ILE A 33 3.70 -4.20 -4.99
N ARG A 34 4.51 -4.52 -6.01
CA ARG A 34 5.82 -5.18 -5.81
C ARG A 34 6.75 -4.36 -4.92
N ALA A 35 6.80 -3.04 -5.11
CA ALA A 35 7.62 -2.17 -4.29
C ALA A 35 7.13 -2.13 -2.82
N LEU A 36 5.81 -2.11 -2.61
CA LEU A 36 5.22 -2.21 -1.28
C LEU A 36 5.47 -3.59 -0.64
N ASP A 37 5.45 -4.67 -1.43
CA ASP A 37 5.69 -6.02 -0.95
C ASP A 37 7.14 -6.21 -0.46
N VAL A 38 8.11 -5.65 -1.18
CA VAL A 38 9.52 -5.63 -0.74
C VAL A 38 9.69 -4.87 0.58
N LEU A 39 8.97 -3.76 0.75
CA LEU A 39 8.97 -3.02 2.02
C LEU A 39 8.31 -3.83 3.14
N ALA A 40 7.17 -4.47 2.87
CA ALA A 40 6.45 -5.27 3.86
C ALA A 40 7.27 -6.48 4.35
N GLN A 41 8.03 -7.13 3.46
CA GLN A 41 8.88 -8.27 3.82
C GLN A 41 10.11 -7.88 4.64
N SER A 42 10.62 -6.65 4.48
CA SER A 42 11.88 -6.22 5.11
C SER A 42 11.70 -5.48 6.43
N GLN A 43 10.47 -5.05 6.76
CA GLN A 43 10.21 -4.17 7.90
C GLN A 43 9.33 -4.84 8.95
N GLN A 44 9.76 -4.76 10.22
CA GLN A 44 8.97 -5.28 11.35
C GLN A 44 7.73 -4.42 11.65
N LYS A 45 7.78 -3.13 11.31
CA LYS A 45 6.70 -2.15 11.51
C LYS A 45 6.66 -1.22 10.30
N LEU A 46 5.62 -1.36 9.49
CA LEU A 46 5.42 -0.58 8.28
C LEU A 46 4.08 0.15 8.35
N VAL A 47 4.11 1.46 8.13
CA VAL A 47 2.93 2.29 7.91
C VAL A 47 2.96 2.73 6.45
N ILE A 48 1.85 2.55 5.74
CA ILE A 48 1.70 3.02 4.37
C ILE A 48 0.61 4.07 4.38
N ALA A 49 0.92 5.24 3.82
CA ALA A 49 -0.02 6.34 3.76
C ALA A 49 0.20 7.15 2.48
N GLY A 50 -0.87 7.68 1.92
CA GLY A 50 -0.79 8.51 0.73
C GLY A 50 -2.05 8.47 -0.12
N ASP A 51 -1.94 9.01 -1.32
CA ASP A 51 -3.05 9.07 -2.27
C ASP A 51 -2.93 7.92 -3.27
N PHE A 52 -3.76 6.89 -3.07
CA PHE A 52 -3.86 5.78 -4.00
C PHE A 52 -4.75 6.10 -5.20
N ASN A 53 -5.54 7.18 -5.16
CA ASN A 53 -6.43 7.55 -6.26
C ASN A 53 -7.31 6.38 -6.77
N LEU A 54 -7.84 5.62 -5.81
CA LEU A 54 -8.72 4.46 -6.00
C LEU A 54 -10.12 4.83 -5.47
N PRO A 55 -10.91 5.62 -6.21
CA PRO A 55 -12.19 6.11 -5.74
C PRO A 55 -13.24 5.00 -5.54
N GLY A 56 -13.06 3.84 -6.17
CA GLY A 56 -13.93 2.67 -5.99
C GLY A 56 -13.70 1.93 -4.67
N LEU A 57 -12.62 2.23 -3.94
CA LEU A 57 -12.24 1.54 -2.71
C LEU A 57 -12.82 2.24 -1.48
N GLN A 58 -13.64 1.51 -0.73
CA GLN A 58 -14.23 1.95 0.53
C GLN A 58 -13.32 1.55 1.70
N TRP A 59 -12.40 2.43 2.06
CA TRP A 59 -11.34 2.16 3.06
C TRP A 59 -11.87 1.76 4.44
N THR A 60 -13.05 2.25 4.85
CA THR A 60 -13.63 1.95 6.17
C THR A 60 -14.28 0.57 6.24
N THR A 61 -14.88 0.13 5.14
CA THR A 61 -15.55 -1.17 5.07
C THR A 61 -14.67 -2.25 4.43
N GLU A 62 -13.50 -1.86 3.91
CA GLU A 62 -12.57 -2.73 3.20
C GLU A 62 -13.27 -3.47 2.05
N THR A 63 -14.02 -2.72 1.25
CA THR A 63 -14.75 -3.23 0.08
C THR A 63 -14.49 -2.36 -1.15
N CYS A 64 -14.71 -2.90 -2.35
CA CYS A 64 -14.69 -2.12 -3.58
C CYS A 64 -15.77 -2.58 -4.56
N SER A 65 -16.09 -1.75 -5.55
CA SER A 65 -16.74 -2.24 -6.77
C SER A 65 -15.80 -3.22 -7.49
N GLU A 66 -16.32 -4.16 -8.27
CA GLU A 66 -15.56 -5.17 -9.05
C GLU A 66 -14.71 -4.55 -10.19
N SER A 67 -13.86 -3.58 -9.87
CA SER A 67 -12.87 -2.99 -10.74
C SER A 67 -11.49 -3.52 -10.38
N ALA A 68 -10.74 -3.89 -11.42
CA ALA A 68 -9.47 -4.62 -11.29
C ALA A 68 -8.42 -3.95 -10.38
N PRO A 69 -8.17 -2.62 -10.41
CA PRO A 69 -7.13 -2.04 -9.57
C PRO A 69 -7.54 -2.02 -8.09
N GLU A 70 -8.78 -1.66 -7.77
CA GLU A 70 -9.25 -1.64 -6.38
C GLU A 70 -9.22 -3.03 -5.73
N GLU A 71 -9.68 -4.06 -6.44
CA GLU A 71 -9.67 -5.44 -5.94
C GLU A 71 -8.24 -5.91 -5.68
N MET A 72 -7.32 -5.67 -6.62
CA MET A 72 -5.92 -6.05 -6.48
C MET A 72 -5.23 -5.39 -5.28
N PHE A 73 -5.47 -4.08 -5.05
CA PHE A 73 -4.92 -3.39 -3.88
C PHE A 73 -5.55 -3.89 -2.58
N LEU A 74 -6.86 -4.16 -2.57
CA LEU A 74 -7.58 -4.66 -1.41
C LEU A 74 -7.10 -6.07 -1.01
N GLU A 75 -6.99 -6.98 -1.96
CA GLU A 75 -6.44 -8.33 -1.75
C GLU A 75 -5.01 -8.28 -1.20
N TRP A 76 -4.17 -7.41 -1.77
CA TRP A 76 -2.81 -7.24 -1.27
C TRP A 76 -2.79 -6.75 0.18
N ILE A 77 -3.61 -5.75 0.54
CA ILE A 77 -3.76 -5.25 1.91
C ILE A 77 -4.18 -6.39 2.85
N HIS A 78 -5.22 -7.14 2.49
CA HIS A 78 -5.73 -8.26 3.30
C HIS A 78 -4.73 -9.39 3.48
N SER A 79 -3.90 -9.66 2.47
CA SER A 79 -2.86 -10.69 2.57
C SER A 79 -1.71 -10.34 3.52
N ARG A 80 -1.57 -9.05 3.90
CA ARG A 80 -0.42 -8.52 4.65
C ARG A 80 -0.79 -7.87 5.98
N ALA A 81 -1.98 -7.34 6.12
CA ALA A 81 -2.45 -6.75 7.37
C ALA A 81 -2.63 -7.85 8.43
N ILE A 82 -1.79 -7.83 9.46
CA ILE A 82 -2.04 -8.60 10.69
C ILE A 82 -3.03 -7.75 11.49
N LEU A 83 -4.30 -8.14 11.51
CA LEU A 83 -5.33 -7.59 12.40
C LEU A 83 -5.06 -7.98 13.85
#